data_AF-A6ER36-F1
#
_entry.id   AF-A6ER36-F1
#
_cell.length_a   1.000
_cell.length_b   1.000
_cell.length_c   1.000
_cell.angle_alpha   90.00
_cell.angle_beta   90.00
_cell.angle_gamma   90.00
#
_symmetry.space_group_name_H-M   'P 1'
#
loop_
_entity.id
_entity.type
_entity.pdbx_description
1 polymer ?
#
loop_
_entity_poly.entity_id
_entity_poly.type
_entity_poly.pdbx_seq_one_letter_code
_entity_poly.pdbx_strand_id
1 'polypeptide(L)'
;MKKVIITAGALLLVTAVSFGQKKEIKKAQKALKSGDYTEVMSQLAIAEPLLSEADDSQKALFYEVKGIALSKSANNDLEKMKLAAEAFKMATDASGKVSSSLSDGISELKSNLVNDAIEDQKAERYKLASEKLYASYQISKVDTLYLYVAANNAQNAKEFDTAISYYQTLLDLGYDGSVETYVATDKATGEVKTFPSKRERDIMVQAQQYIKPETKKEASKKADIYKNVASVYIEMGKTDEAKDFLSKAVAENPDDVSILIAQANLAAKLENFEEFNSLMEKVVATDPTNPELYFNLGVGATQIGKLDKAFSYYEKAIELKPDYRDALMNYAIVKLGLEKGIVDEMNSLGTSSADNARYEELKEERTNLFKEVVPYLERAIAVETEVDNTNLMKQLMSLYSQLGEDAKYQALKAKVEGM
;
A
#
# COMPACT_ATOMS: atom_id res chain seq x y z
N MET A 1 -11.08 -68.40 33.34
CA MET A 1 -10.38 -67.21 33.89
C MET A 1 -9.40 -66.53 32.93
N LYS A 2 -8.91 -67.14 31.84
CA LYS A 2 -7.92 -66.50 30.94
C LYS A 2 -8.47 -65.54 29.85
N LYS A 3 -9.79 -65.54 29.57
CA LYS A 3 -10.40 -64.63 28.58
C LYS A 3 -10.84 -63.26 29.12
N VAL A 4 -10.98 -63.10 30.45
CA VAL A 4 -11.36 -61.82 31.09
C VAL A 4 -10.15 -60.89 31.27
N ILE A 5 -8.94 -61.44 31.30
CA ILE A 5 -7.70 -60.67 31.54
C ILE A 5 -7.26 -59.90 30.28
N ILE A 6 -7.54 -60.41 29.07
CA ILE A 6 -7.10 -59.76 27.82
C ILE A 6 -7.98 -58.54 27.48
N THR A 7 -9.29 -58.62 27.72
CA THR A 7 -10.20 -57.46 27.60
C THR A 7 -9.97 -56.41 28.69
N ALA A 8 -9.65 -56.84 29.92
CA ALA A 8 -9.28 -55.92 31.00
C ALA A 8 -7.93 -55.24 30.75
N GLY A 9 -6.95 -55.95 30.18
CA GLY A 9 -5.64 -55.38 29.81
C GLY A 9 -5.71 -54.35 28.68
N ALA A 10 -6.54 -54.60 27.66
CA ALA A 10 -6.79 -53.63 26.59
C ALA A 10 -7.55 -52.39 27.10
N LEU A 11 -8.55 -52.55 27.97
CA LEU A 11 -9.24 -51.42 28.63
C LEU A 11 -8.31 -50.64 29.57
N LEU A 12 -7.42 -51.33 30.30
CA LEU A 12 -6.44 -50.72 31.21
C LEU A 12 -5.35 -49.95 30.44
N LEU A 13 -4.94 -50.42 29.26
CA LEU A 13 -4.00 -49.71 28.40
C LEU A 13 -4.64 -48.47 27.77
N VAL A 14 -5.86 -48.57 27.25
CA VAL A 14 -6.61 -47.41 26.70
C VAL A 14 -6.88 -46.37 27.79
N THR A 15 -7.25 -46.80 29.00
CA THR A 15 -7.43 -45.87 30.13
C THR A 15 -6.11 -45.26 30.60
N ALA A 16 -5.03 -46.04 30.77
CA ALA A 16 -3.73 -45.53 31.19
C ALA A 16 -3.14 -44.49 30.22
N VAL A 17 -3.32 -44.68 28.91
CA VAL A 17 -2.93 -43.72 27.88
C VAL A 17 -3.74 -42.42 28.01
N SER A 18 -5.07 -42.51 28.21
CA SER A 18 -5.93 -41.33 28.43
C SER A 18 -5.60 -40.53 29.69
N PHE A 19 -5.15 -41.20 30.77
CA PHE A 19 -4.79 -40.56 32.04
C PHE A 19 -3.42 -39.87 32.01
N GLY A 20 -2.47 -40.41 31.22
CA GLY A 20 -1.12 -39.85 31.08
C GLY A 20 -1.13 -38.45 30.49
N GLN A 21 -1.85 -38.26 29.39
CA GLN A 21 -1.90 -36.97 28.68
C GLN A 21 -2.56 -35.87 29.53
N LYS A 22 -3.68 -36.17 30.21
CA LYS A 22 -4.39 -35.21 31.07
C LYS A 22 -3.52 -34.70 32.21
N LYS A 23 -2.62 -35.55 32.73
CA LYS A 23 -1.69 -35.18 33.80
C LYS A 23 -0.68 -34.16 33.30
N GLU A 24 -0.09 -34.37 32.13
CA GLU A 24 0.94 -33.47 31.61
C GLU A 24 0.39 -32.13 31.15
N ILE A 25 -0.80 -32.09 30.54
CA ILE A 25 -1.49 -30.82 30.26
C ILE A 25 -1.76 -30.03 31.55
N LYS A 26 -2.14 -30.70 32.65
CA LYS A 26 -2.32 -30.04 33.96
C LYS A 26 -1.01 -29.51 34.56
N LYS A 27 0.10 -30.23 34.39
CA LYS A 27 1.41 -29.73 34.82
C LYS A 27 1.82 -28.50 34.00
N ALA A 28 1.62 -28.56 32.68
CA ALA A 28 1.83 -27.43 31.79
C ALA A 28 1.01 -26.21 32.22
N GLN A 29 -0.29 -26.38 32.53
CA GLN A 29 -1.12 -25.28 33.08
C GLN A 29 -0.57 -24.70 34.39
N LYS A 30 -0.05 -25.54 35.28
CA LYS A 30 0.54 -25.06 36.55
C LYS A 30 1.82 -24.27 36.29
N ALA A 31 2.69 -24.74 35.41
CA ALA A 31 3.92 -24.06 35.00
C ALA A 31 3.61 -22.72 34.30
N LEU A 32 2.54 -22.66 33.51
CA LEU A 32 2.08 -21.45 32.85
C LEU A 32 1.74 -20.34 33.86
N LYS A 33 1.08 -20.69 34.97
CA LYS A 33 0.75 -19.74 36.05
C LYS A 33 1.98 -19.16 36.74
N SER A 34 3.09 -19.90 36.75
CA SER A 34 4.37 -19.42 37.29
C SER A 34 5.25 -18.75 36.24
N GLY A 35 4.80 -18.61 34.99
CA GLY A 35 5.59 -18.02 33.90
C GLY A 35 6.76 -18.88 33.42
N ASP A 36 6.78 -20.17 33.77
CA ASP A 36 7.85 -21.10 33.36
C ASP A 36 7.51 -21.73 32.00
N TYR A 37 7.69 -20.95 30.93
CA TYR A 37 7.32 -21.36 29.58
C TYR A 37 8.17 -22.53 29.07
N THR A 38 9.39 -22.70 29.56
CA THR A 38 10.24 -23.84 29.22
C THR A 38 9.63 -25.14 29.75
N GLU A 39 9.20 -25.15 31.01
CA GLU A 39 8.52 -26.30 31.59
C GLU A 39 7.15 -26.53 30.94
N VAL A 40 6.42 -25.48 30.58
CA VAL A 40 5.17 -25.62 29.79
C VAL A 40 5.43 -26.43 28.52
N MET A 41 6.39 -26.00 27.70
CA MET A 41 6.69 -26.66 26.43
C MET A 41 7.22 -28.08 26.62
N SER A 42 8.02 -28.32 27.66
CA SER A 42 8.50 -29.67 28.03
C SER A 42 7.34 -30.62 28.33
N GLN A 43 6.36 -30.20 29.15
CA GLN A 43 5.21 -31.02 29.49
C GLN A 43 4.26 -31.24 28.30
N LEU A 44 4.09 -30.22 27.46
CA LEU A 44 3.30 -30.34 26.23
C LEU A 44 3.96 -31.30 25.23
N ALA A 45 5.27 -31.30 25.07
CA ALA A 45 5.98 -32.23 24.19
C ALA A 45 5.75 -33.70 24.60
N ILE A 46 5.58 -33.98 25.89
CA ILE A 46 5.24 -35.34 26.38
C ILE A 46 3.77 -35.68 26.05
N ALA A 47 2.88 -34.70 26.08
CA ALA A 47 1.45 -34.90 25.82
C ALA A 47 1.08 -34.96 24.33
N GLU A 48 1.86 -34.32 23.45
CA GLU A 48 1.55 -34.14 22.03
C GLU A 48 1.38 -35.45 21.24
N PRO A 49 2.23 -36.50 21.40
CA PRO A 49 2.06 -37.76 20.69
C PRO A 49 0.78 -38.52 21.06
N LEU A 50 0.17 -38.20 22.20
CA LEU A 50 -1.05 -38.84 22.71
C LEU A 50 -2.31 -38.06 22.32
N LEU A 51 -2.17 -36.93 21.63
CA LEU A 51 -3.25 -35.98 21.36
C LEU A 51 -4.32 -36.52 20.41
N SER A 52 -4.02 -37.52 19.57
CA SER A 52 -5.00 -38.16 18.69
C SER A 52 -6.15 -38.80 19.47
N GLU A 53 -5.83 -39.41 20.61
CA GLU A 53 -6.75 -40.15 21.48
C GLU A 53 -7.47 -39.27 22.50
N ALA A 54 -7.11 -37.98 22.59
CA ALA A 54 -7.71 -37.05 23.53
C ALA A 54 -9.11 -36.62 23.09
N ASP A 55 -9.97 -36.33 24.07
CA ASP A 55 -11.23 -35.66 23.81
C ASP A 55 -11.00 -34.20 23.37
N ASP A 56 -12.02 -33.61 22.77
CA ASP A 56 -12.01 -32.25 22.23
C ASP A 56 -11.68 -31.19 23.29
N SER A 57 -12.10 -31.40 24.54
CA SER A 57 -11.78 -30.50 25.64
C SER A 57 -10.30 -30.57 26.02
N GLN A 58 -9.70 -31.75 25.99
CA GLN A 58 -8.27 -31.94 26.24
C GLN A 58 -7.42 -31.36 25.11
N LYS A 59 -7.84 -31.57 23.85
CA LYS A 59 -7.21 -30.94 22.67
C LYS A 59 -7.25 -29.43 22.76
N ALA A 60 -8.42 -28.86 23.05
CA ALA A 60 -8.58 -27.42 23.20
C ALA A 60 -7.67 -26.87 24.31
N LEU A 61 -7.62 -27.53 25.46
CA LEU A 61 -6.79 -27.11 26.59
C LEU A 61 -5.30 -27.21 26.30
N PHE A 62 -4.85 -28.28 25.63
CA PHE A 62 -3.47 -28.44 25.20
C PHE A 62 -3.04 -27.26 24.32
N TYR A 63 -3.84 -26.96 23.30
CA TYR A 63 -3.53 -25.91 22.34
C TYR A 63 -3.68 -24.50 22.94
N GLU A 64 -4.62 -24.28 23.86
CA GLU A 64 -4.74 -23.03 24.62
C GLU A 64 -3.44 -22.75 25.40
N VAL A 65 -2.97 -23.73 26.18
CA VAL A 65 -1.73 -23.61 26.98
C VAL A 65 -0.51 -23.41 26.09
N LYS A 66 -0.43 -24.15 24.96
CA LYS A 66 0.63 -24.00 23.96
C LYS A 66 0.65 -22.59 23.38
N GLY A 67 -0.52 -22.09 22.97
CA GLY A 67 -0.68 -20.75 22.40
C GLY A 67 -0.26 -19.65 23.35
N ILE A 68 -0.70 -19.69 24.62
CA ILE A 68 -0.33 -18.69 25.62
C ILE A 68 1.19 -18.72 25.88
N ALA A 69 1.78 -19.91 26.06
CA ALA A 69 3.22 -20.02 26.33
C ALA A 69 4.07 -19.51 25.17
N LEU A 70 3.72 -19.87 23.93
CA LEU A 70 4.41 -19.36 22.73
C LEU A 70 4.25 -17.85 22.59
N SER A 71 3.04 -17.32 22.78
CA SER A 71 2.77 -15.88 22.71
C SER A 71 3.57 -15.10 23.75
N LYS A 72 3.60 -15.57 25.01
CA LYS A 72 4.29 -14.88 26.10
C LYS A 72 5.82 -14.98 26.03
N SER A 73 6.34 -16.02 25.40
CA SER A 73 7.78 -16.24 25.20
C SER A 73 8.29 -15.78 23.84
N ALA A 74 7.44 -15.13 23.03
CA ALA A 74 7.77 -14.70 21.68
C ALA A 74 8.86 -13.62 21.66
N ASN A 75 8.80 -12.60 22.52
CA ASN A 75 9.75 -11.48 22.50
C ASN A 75 9.96 -10.90 21.08
N ASN A 76 8.86 -10.61 20.36
CA ASN A 76 8.84 -10.14 18.96
C ASN A 76 9.37 -11.13 17.91
N ASP A 77 9.57 -12.39 18.27
CA ASP A 77 9.84 -13.49 17.34
C ASP A 77 8.56 -13.85 16.57
N LEU A 78 8.56 -13.53 15.27
CA LEU A 78 7.43 -13.75 14.37
C LEU A 78 7.04 -15.22 14.24
N GLU A 79 8.01 -16.13 14.21
CA GLU A 79 7.73 -17.56 14.04
C GLU A 79 7.06 -18.12 15.30
N LYS A 80 7.48 -17.70 16.49
CA LYS A 80 6.76 -18.04 17.73
C LYS A 80 5.35 -17.45 17.77
N MET A 81 5.15 -16.23 17.30
CA MET A 81 3.81 -15.63 17.22
C MET A 81 2.89 -16.36 16.23
N LYS A 82 3.42 -16.78 15.06
CA LYS A 82 2.70 -17.61 14.10
C LYS A 82 2.30 -18.96 14.70
N LEU A 83 3.22 -19.64 15.38
CA LEU A 83 2.94 -20.91 16.07
C LEU A 83 1.91 -20.72 17.19
N ALA A 84 1.95 -19.59 17.91
CA ALA A 84 0.95 -19.25 18.91
C ALA A 84 -0.44 -19.04 18.27
N ALA A 85 -0.50 -18.33 17.14
CA ALA A 85 -1.73 -18.11 16.38
C ALA A 85 -2.35 -19.44 15.88
N GLU A 86 -1.52 -20.33 15.34
CA GLU A 86 -1.94 -21.67 14.93
C GLU A 86 -2.46 -22.49 16.11
N ALA A 87 -1.76 -22.47 17.25
CA ALA A 87 -2.22 -23.14 18.45
C ALA A 87 -3.58 -22.59 18.91
N PHE A 88 -3.78 -21.27 18.96
CA PHE A 88 -5.08 -20.71 19.33
C PHE A 88 -6.21 -21.05 18.35
N LYS A 89 -5.92 -21.10 17.05
CA LYS A 89 -6.87 -21.59 16.05
C LYS A 89 -7.26 -23.04 16.33
N MET A 90 -6.28 -23.93 16.53
CA MET A 90 -6.51 -25.33 16.85
C MET A 90 -7.28 -25.52 18.16
N ALA A 91 -7.05 -24.67 19.16
CA ALA A 91 -7.80 -24.68 20.42
C ALA A 91 -9.28 -24.36 20.21
N THR A 92 -9.55 -23.36 19.37
CA THR A 92 -10.92 -22.92 19.03
C THR A 92 -11.64 -23.99 18.22
N ASP A 93 -10.99 -24.53 17.20
CA ASP A 93 -11.54 -25.57 16.32
C ASP A 93 -11.86 -26.87 17.07
N ALA A 94 -11.02 -27.24 18.04
CA ALA A 94 -11.17 -28.51 18.77
C ALA A 94 -12.47 -28.59 19.58
N SER A 95 -12.84 -27.54 20.32
CA SER A 95 -14.00 -27.61 21.24
C SER A 95 -15.22 -26.82 20.80
N GLY A 96 -15.08 -25.90 19.84
CA GLY A 96 -16.12 -24.94 19.47
C GLY A 96 -16.53 -23.98 20.58
N LYS A 97 -15.85 -24.01 21.75
CA LYS A 97 -16.11 -23.15 22.91
C LYS A 97 -14.86 -22.35 23.23
N VAL A 98 -15.01 -21.03 23.33
CA VAL A 98 -13.91 -20.14 23.71
C VAL A 98 -13.97 -19.94 25.24
N SER A 99 -12.98 -20.48 25.96
CA SER A 99 -12.80 -20.20 27.39
C SER A 99 -12.40 -18.73 27.59
N SER A 100 -12.62 -18.14 28.77
CA SER A 100 -12.17 -16.77 29.03
C SER A 100 -10.65 -16.64 28.85
N SER A 101 -9.90 -17.61 29.35
CA SER A 101 -8.44 -17.70 29.22
C SER A 101 -7.98 -17.77 27.75
N LEU A 102 -8.66 -18.57 26.93
CA LEU A 102 -8.41 -18.63 25.49
C LEU A 102 -8.73 -17.29 24.81
N SER A 103 -9.87 -16.68 25.15
CA SER A 103 -10.28 -15.37 24.62
C SER A 103 -9.28 -14.27 24.94
N ASP A 104 -8.76 -14.27 26.18
CA ASP A 104 -7.78 -13.30 26.65
C ASP A 104 -6.44 -13.49 25.92
N GLY A 105 -5.97 -14.74 25.81
CA GLY A 105 -4.75 -15.07 25.07
C GLY A 105 -4.81 -14.71 23.59
N ILE A 106 -5.94 -14.98 22.93
CA ILE A 106 -6.19 -14.57 21.53
C ILE A 106 -6.16 -13.05 21.40
N SER A 107 -6.88 -12.34 22.27
CA SER A 107 -6.97 -10.87 22.23
C SER A 107 -5.59 -10.22 22.43
N GLU A 108 -4.80 -10.75 23.36
CA GLU A 108 -3.45 -10.27 23.62
C GLU A 108 -2.51 -10.52 22.43
N LEU A 109 -2.47 -11.74 21.88
CA LEU A 109 -1.64 -12.04 20.72
C LEU A 109 -2.02 -11.20 19.51
N LYS A 110 -3.32 -11.07 19.22
CA LYS A 110 -3.82 -10.20 18.12
C LYS A 110 -3.34 -8.77 18.30
N SER A 111 -3.46 -8.22 19.52
CA SER A 111 -3.02 -6.86 19.82
C SER A 111 -1.53 -6.68 19.58
N ASN A 112 -0.70 -7.63 20.03
CA ASN A 112 0.74 -7.59 19.82
C ASN A 112 1.11 -7.69 18.33
N LEU A 113 0.51 -8.64 17.60
CA LEU A 113 0.73 -8.80 16.15
C LEU A 113 0.39 -7.52 15.37
N VAL A 114 -0.75 -6.90 15.68
CA VAL A 114 -1.21 -5.68 14.99
C VAL A 114 -0.33 -4.48 15.33
N ASN A 115 0.02 -4.28 16.61
CA ASN A 115 0.92 -3.19 17.02
C ASN A 115 2.30 -3.33 16.38
N ASP A 116 2.86 -4.53 16.38
CA ASP A 116 4.15 -4.80 15.75
C ASP A 116 4.08 -4.62 14.22
N ALA A 117 2.97 -5.00 13.58
CA ALA A 117 2.77 -4.77 12.15
C ALA A 117 2.70 -3.29 11.80
N ILE A 118 2.09 -2.46 12.66
CA ILE A 118 2.04 -1.01 12.50
C ILE A 118 3.45 -0.41 12.59
N GLU A 119 4.27 -0.85 13.53
CA GLU A 119 5.67 -0.41 13.64
C GLU A 119 6.52 -0.87 12.44
N ASP A 120 6.28 -2.08 11.93
CA ASP A 120 6.91 -2.54 10.70
C ASP A 120 6.48 -1.72 9.49
N GLN A 121 5.20 -1.35 9.38
CA GLN A 121 4.71 -0.50 8.30
C GLN A 121 5.35 0.89 8.34
N LYS A 122 5.47 1.50 9.52
CA LYS A 122 6.16 2.79 9.69
C LYS A 122 7.65 2.72 9.32
N ALA A 123 8.26 1.55 9.54
CA ALA A 123 9.64 1.26 9.17
C ALA A 123 9.78 0.69 7.74
N GLU A 124 8.71 0.72 6.94
CA GLU A 124 8.65 0.21 5.57
C GLU A 124 9.01 -1.29 5.42
N ARG A 125 8.94 -2.05 6.51
CA ARG A 125 9.12 -3.51 6.56
C ARG A 125 7.83 -4.23 6.18
N TYR A 126 7.30 -3.90 5.00
CA TYR A 126 5.97 -4.32 4.53
C TYR A 126 5.75 -5.84 4.55
N LYS A 127 6.78 -6.63 4.25
CA LYS A 127 6.69 -8.10 4.31
C LYS A 127 6.36 -8.59 5.72
N LEU A 128 7.09 -8.12 6.73
CA LEU A 128 6.85 -8.51 8.12
C LEU A 128 5.47 -8.03 8.61
N ALA A 129 5.08 -6.81 8.24
CA ALA A 129 3.75 -6.29 8.54
C ALA A 129 2.65 -7.18 7.95
N SER A 130 2.78 -7.58 6.68
CA SER A 130 1.84 -8.48 6.01
C SER A 130 1.72 -9.83 6.72
N GLU A 131 2.83 -10.46 7.04
CA GLU A 131 2.85 -11.77 7.71
C GLU A 131 2.22 -11.73 9.10
N LYS A 132 2.46 -10.67 9.87
CA LYS A 132 1.86 -10.47 11.21
C LYS A 132 0.34 -10.24 11.13
N LEU A 133 -0.10 -9.40 10.20
CA LEU A 133 -1.54 -9.14 9.99
C LEU A 133 -2.27 -10.39 9.51
N TYR A 134 -1.66 -11.16 8.61
CA TYR A 134 -2.22 -12.43 8.17
C TYR A 134 -2.28 -13.47 9.30
N ALA A 135 -1.24 -13.56 10.14
CA ALA A 135 -1.27 -14.42 11.33
C ALA A 135 -2.41 -14.04 12.29
N SER A 136 -2.65 -12.74 12.51
CA SER A 136 -3.77 -12.24 13.31
C SER A 136 -5.13 -12.64 12.72
N TYR A 137 -5.29 -12.53 11.41
CA TYR A 137 -6.48 -12.98 10.69
C TYR A 137 -6.71 -14.49 10.86
N GLN A 138 -5.68 -15.33 10.72
CA GLN A 138 -5.80 -16.79 10.77
C GLN A 138 -6.35 -17.34 12.10
N ILE A 139 -6.20 -16.61 13.21
CA ILE A 139 -6.66 -17.05 14.54
C ILE A 139 -8.17 -17.29 14.58
N SER A 140 -8.94 -16.37 13.97
CA SER A 140 -10.42 -16.44 13.99
C SER A 140 -11.07 -16.46 12.62
N LYS A 141 -10.36 -16.02 11.57
CA LYS A 141 -10.87 -15.76 10.21
C LYS A 141 -12.10 -14.85 10.13
N VAL A 142 -12.46 -14.16 11.21
CA VAL A 142 -13.60 -13.22 11.27
C VAL A 142 -13.16 -11.80 10.90
N ASP A 143 -12.02 -11.33 11.39
CA ASP A 143 -11.50 -9.99 11.12
C ASP A 143 -10.87 -9.90 9.71
N THR A 144 -11.70 -9.91 8.68
CA THR A 144 -11.28 -9.79 7.27
C THR A 144 -10.60 -8.46 6.97
N LEU A 145 -10.79 -7.43 7.81
CA LEU A 145 -10.04 -6.17 7.73
C LEU A 145 -8.53 -6.41 7.77
N TYR A 146 -8.03 -7.27 8.66
CA TYR A 146 -6.59 -7.51 8.75
C TYR A 146 -6.07 -8.32 7.56
N LEU A 147 -6.89 -9.16 6.93
CA LEU A 147 -6.54 -9.81 5.67
C LEU A 147 -6.42 -8.77 4.53
N TYR A 148 -7.32 -7.79 4.48
CA TYR A 148 -7.22 -6.66 3.54
C TYR A 148 -5.95 -5.84 3.74
N VAL A 149 -5.62 -5.47 4.98
CA VAL A 149 -4.39 -4.73 5.27
C VAL A 149 -3.15 -5.58 5.01
N ALA A 150 -3.20 -6.90 5.25
CA ALA A 150 -2.14 -7.83 4.91
C ALA A 150 -1.90 -7.90 3.39
N ALA A 151 -2.96 -7.92 2.58
CA ALA A 151 -2.89 -7.92 1.11
C ALA A 151 -2.19 -6.65 0.59
N ASN A 152 -2.57 -5.49 1.09
CA ASN A 152 -1.94 -4.21 0.74
C ASN A 152 -0.45 -4.20 1.10
N ASN A 153 -0.08 -4.71 2.29
CA ASN A 153 1.32 -4.81 2.71
C ASN A 153 2.10 -5.83 1.87
N ALA A 154 1.50 -6.96 1.48
CA ALA A 154 2.13 -7.93 0.57
C ALA A 154 2.41 -7.28 -0.80
N GLN A 155 1.46 -6.50 -1.32
CA GLN A 155 1.64 -5.74 -2.56
C GLN A 155 2.80 -4.74 -2.44
N ASN A 156 2.87 -3.95 -1.37
CA ASN A 156 3.97 -3.00 -1.14
C ASN A 156 5.33 -3.70 -0.97
N ALA A 157 5.33 -4.91 -0.39
CA ALA A 157 6.51 -5.77 -0.30
C ALA A 157 6.89 -6.45 -1.63
N LYS A 158 6.10 -6.24 -2.70
CA LYS A 158 6.23 -6.92 -4.01
C LYS A 158 6.06 -8.45 -3.93
N GLU A 159 5.38 -8.94 -2.90
CA GLU A 159 4.98 -10.34 -2.74
C GLU A 159 3.67 -10.58 -3.52
N PHE A 160 3.72 -10.43 -4.84
CA PHE A 160 2.54 -10.30 -5.70
C PHE A 160 1.59 -11.50 -5.67
N ASP A 161 2.11 -12.72 -5.72
CA ASP A 161 1.29 -13.93 -5.66
C ASP A 161 0.54 -14.04 -4.32
N THR A 162 1.22 -13.66 -3.22
CA THR A 162 0.63 -13.61 -1.88
C THR A 162 -0.47 -12.55 -1.80
N ALA A 163 -0.22 -11.34 -2.33
CA ALA A 163 -1.20 -10.27 -2.37
C ALA A 163 -2.48 -10.69 -3.13
N ILE A 164 -2.32 -11.26 -4.34
CA ILE A 164 -3.45 -11.77 -5.13
C ILE A 164 -4.23 -12.83 -4.37
N SER A 165 -3.54 -13.79 -3.73
CA SER A 165 -4.17 -14.84 -2.94
C SER A 165 -5.03 -14.27 -1.79
N TYR A 166 -4.51 -13.26 -1.08
CA TYR A 166 -5.26 -12.60 -0.01
C TYR A 166 -6.47 -11.82 -0.53
N TYR A 167 -6.32 -11.07 -1.62
CA TYR A 167 -7.44 -10.38 -2.27
C TYR A 167 -8.51 -11.34 -2.77
N GLN A 168 -8.13 -12.46 -3.40
CA GLN A 168 -9.06 -13.48 -3.85
C GLN A 168 -9.83 -14.08 -2.66
N THR A 169 -9.13 -14.38 -1.57
CA THR A 169 -9.76 -14.86 -0.33
C THR A 169 -10.81 -13.86 0.19
N LEU A 170 -10.54 -12.56 0.15
CA LEU A 170 -11.51 -11.53 0.54
C LEU A 170 -12.74 -11.54 -0.37
N LEU A 171 -12.55 -11.63 -1.69
CA LEU A 171 -13.65 -11.69 -2.66
C LEU A 171 -14.51 -12.94 -2.46
N ASP A 172 -13.89 -14.11 -2.22
CA ASP A 172 -14.58 -15.37 -1.97
C ASP A 172 -15.40 -15.34 -0.68
N LEU A 173 -14.91 -14.60 0.33
CA LEU A 173 -15.63 -14.35 1.59
C LEU A 173 -16.75 -13.32 1.45
N GLY A 174 -16.89 -12.68 0.29
CA GLY A 174 -17.85 -11.59 0.08
C GLY A 174 -17.51 -10.35 0.89
N TYR A 175 -16.25 -10.15 1.27
CA TYR A 175 -15.83 -8.96 1.99
C TYR A 175 -15.99 -7.73 1.10
N ASP A 176 -16.89 -6.84 1.49
CA ASP A 176 -17.11 -5.56 0.84
C ASP A 176 -16.51 -4.39 1.63
N GLY A 177 -15.95 -4.65 2.82
CA GLY A 177 -15.31 -3.65 3.67
C GLY A 177 -16.18 -2.46 4.05
N SER A 178 -17.49 -2.54 3.80
CA SER A 178 -18.41 -1.43 4.05
C SER A 178 -18.70 -1.33 5.53
N VAL A 179 -18.50 -0.13 6.08
CA VAL A 179 -18.83 0.18 7.47
C VAL A 179 -20.05 1.09 7.47
N GLU A 180 -21.03 0.77 8.30
CA GLU A 180 -22.11 1.69 8.62
C GLU A 180 -21.67 2.59 9.76
N THR A 181 -21.63 3.90 9.50
CA THR A 181 -21.46 4.92 10.53
C THR A 181 -22.82 5.52 10.88
N TYR A 182 -23.13 5.53 12.17
CA TYR A 182 -24.38 6.07 12.67
C TYR A 182 -24.13 7.50 13.12
N VAL A 183 -24.72 8.49 12.46
CA VAL A 183 -24.54 9.90 12.81
C VAL A 183 -25.87 10.57 13.15
N ALA A 184 -25.83 11.61 13.98
CA ALA A 184 -26.96 12.50 14.21
C ALA A 184 -26.47 13.92 14.51
N THR A 185 -27.28 14.92 14.22
CA THR A 185 -26.96 16.32 14.47
C THR A 185 -27.31 16.69 15.90
N ASP A 186 -26.35 17.24 16.64
CA ASP A 186 -26.57 17.78 17.99
C ASP A 186 -27.58 18.93 17.91
N LYS A 187 -28.64 18.87 18.72
CA LYS A 187 -29.73 19.84 18.65
C LYS A 187 -29.31 21.22 19.16
N ALA A 188 -28.34 21.29 20.07
CA ALA A 188 -27.90 22.54 20.68
C ALA A 188 -26.85 23.25 19.81
N THR A 189 -25.90 22.51 19.24
CA THR A 189 -24.77 23.08 18.49
C THR A 189 -24.96 23.05 16.97
N GLY A 190 -25.79 22.14 16.46
CA GLY A 190 -25.94 21.90 15.03
C GLY A 190 -24.83 21.03 14.41
N GLU A 191 -23.90 20.51 15.21
CA GLU A 191 -22.79 19.68 14.73
C GLU A 191 -23.22 18.23 14.48
N VAL A 192 -22.64 17.58 13.46
CA VAL A 192 -22.87 16.15 13.20
C VAL A 192 -21.94 15.32 14.08
N LYS A 193 -22.52 14.43 14.88
CA LYS A 193 -21.80 13.50 15.75
C LYS A 193 -21.95 12.06 15.29
N THR A 194 -20.86 11.31 15.34
CA THR A 194 -20.84 9.85 15.11
C THR A 194 -21.07 9.08 16.40
N PHE A 195 -21.84 8.00 16.32
CA PHE A 195 -22.22 7.13 17.43
C PHE A 195 -21.64 5.72 17.22
N PRO A 196 -21.21 5.05 18.31
CA PRO A 196 -20.67 3.68 18.24
C PRO A 196 -21.67 2.64 17.71
N SER A 197 -22.97 2.89 17.89
CA SER A 197 -24.03 1.99 17.42
C SER A 197 -25.30 2.73 17.05
N LYS A 198 -26.10 2.10 16.18
CA LYS A 198 -27.46 2.57 15.83
C LYS A 198 -28.29 2.82 17.09
N ARG A 199 -28.22 1.88 18.04
CA ARG A 199 -28.98 1.91 19.28
C ARG A 199 -28.63 3.12 20.13
N GLU A 200 -27.34 3.41 20.31
CA GLU A 200 -26.90 4.57 21.08
C GLU A 200 -27.33 5.88 20.44
N ARG A 201 -27.16 6.01 19.12
CA ARG A 201 -27.71 7.16 18.38
C ARG A 201 -29.20 7.32 18.62
N ASP A 202 -29.97 6.24 18.44
CA ASP A 202 -31.42 6.28 18.51
C ASP A 202 -31.91 6.62 19.94
N ILE A 203 -31.22 6.17 20.98
CA ILE A 203 -31.48 6.57 22.38
C ILE A 203 -31.28 8.08 22.55
N MET A 204 -30.19 8.63 22.01
CA MET A 204 -29.84 10.05 22.15
C MET A 204 -30.77 10.96 21.33
N VAL A 205 -31.27 10.46 20.19
CA VAL A 205 -32.34 11.10 19.41
C VAL A 205 -33.68 11.03 20.14
N GLN A 206 -34.03 9.89 20.74
CA GLN A 206 -35.25 9.74 21.54
C GLN A 206 -35.24 10.65 22.77
N ALA A 207 -34.08 10.84 23.40
CA ALA A 207 -33.85 11.80 24.48
C ALA A 207 -33.90 13.27 24.00
N GLN A 208 -34.17 13.52 22.71
CA GLN A 208 -34.26 14.83 22.06
C GLN A 208 -32.98 15.68 22.17
N GLN A 209 -31.83 15.07 22.44
CA GLN A 209 -30.54 15.74 22.45
C GLN A 209 -29.96 15.85 21.03
N TYR A 210 -30.29 14.90 20.16
CA TYR A 210 -29.88 14.86 18.77
C TYR A 210 -31.08 14.78 17.83
N ILE A 211 -30.92 15.25 16.60
CA ILE A 211 -31.91 15.26 15.53
C ILE A 211 -31.28 14.73 14.23
N LYS A 212 -32.10 14.49 13.19
CA LYS A 212 -31.64 14.00 11.88
C LYS A 212 -30.72 12.77 11.97
N PRO A 213 -31.21 11.64 12.53
CA PRO A 213 -30.42 10.41 12.50
C PRO A 213 -30.18 9.98 11.07
N GLU A 214 -28.93 9.72 10.73
CA GLU A 214 -28.51 9.16 9.45
C GLU A 214 -27.67 7.91 9.71
N THR A 215 -27.85 6.90 8.87
CA THR A 215 -26.89 5.80 8.75
C THR A 215 -26.17 6.03 7.44
N LYS A 216 -24.87 6.33 7.52
CA LYS A 216 -23.99 6.50 6.35
C LYS A 216 -23.31 5.17 6.10
N LYS A 217 -23.48 4.62 4.90
CA LYS A 217 -22.74 3.44 4.46
C LYS A 217 -21.50 3.91 3.71
N GLU A 218 -20.32 3.56 4.18
CA GLU A 218 -19.09 3.79 3.42
C GLU A 218 -19.13 2.99 2.10
N ALA A 219 -18.47 3.52 1.07
CA ALA A 219 -18.36 2.84 -0.20
C ALA A 219 -17.74 1.45 -0.01
N SER A 220 -18.23 0.49 -0.80
CA SER A 220 -17.67 -0.86 -0.81
C SER A 220 -16.21 -0.84 -1.25
N LYS A 221 -15.34 -1.48 -0.47
CA LYS A 221 -13.94 -1.75 -0.82
C LYS A 221 -13.80 -2.80 -1.92
N LYS A 222 -14.89 -3.35 -2.45
CA LYS A 222 -14.83 -4.36 -3.52
C LYS A 222 -14.23 -3.77 -4.80
N ALA A 223 -14.58 -2.53 -5.16
CA ALA A 223 -13.95 -1.81 -6.26
C ALA A 223 -12.44 -1.61 -6.01
N ASP A 224 -12.06 -1.24 -4.78
CA ASP A 224 -10.66 -1.10 -4.37
C ASP A 224 -9.88 -2.42 -4.47
N ILE A 225 -10.49 -3.54 -4.06
CA ILE A 225 -9.84 -4.86 -4.15
C ILE A 225 -9.60 -5.21 -5.63
N TYR A 226 -10.60 -5.03 -6.50
CA TYR A 226 -10.42 -5.28 -7.92
C TYR A 226 -9.33 -4.37 -8.53
N LYS A 227 -9.35 -3.08 -8.20
CA LYS A 227 -8.33 -2.11 -8.61
C LYS A 227 -6.94 -2.51 -8.13
N ASN A 228 -6.78 -2.88 -6.88
CA ASN A 228 -5.48 -3.26 -6.32
C ASN A 228 -4.95 -4.55 -6.96
N VAL A 229 -5.80 -5.55 -7.20
CA VAL A 229 -5.43 -6.75 -7.95
C VAL A 229 -4.99 -6.39 -9.37
N ALA A 230 -5.70 -5.48 -10.05
CA ALA A 230 -5.28 -4.99 -11.35
C ALA A 230 -3.91 -4.29 -11.28
N SER A 231 -3.66 -3.45 -10.28
CA SER A 231 -2.35 -2.81 -10.07
C SER A 231 -1.23 -3.84 -9.88
N VAL A 232 -1.48 -4.92 -9.14
CA VAL A 232 -0.51 -6.02 -9.02
C VAL A 232 -0.25 -6.67 -10.38
N TYR A 233 -1.28 -6.93 -11.19
CA TYR A 233 -1.10 -7.47 -12.54
C TYR A 233 -0.37 -6.53 -13.50
N ILE A 234 -0.59 -5.20 -13.39
CA ILE A 234 0.17 -4.18 -14.14
C ILE A 234 1.67 -4.29 -13.82
N GLU A 235 2.03 -4.38 -12.54
CA GLU A 235 3.42 -4.54 -12.09
C GLU A 235 4.05 -5.85 -12.58
N MET A 236 3.27 -6.92 -12.65
CA MET A 236 3.69 -8.21 -13.21
C MET A 236 3.76 -8.24 -14.75
N GLY A 237 3.30 -7.19 -15.44
CA GLY A 237 3.20 -7.16 -16.91
C GLY A 237 2.06 -8.02 -17.48
N LYS A 238 1.15 -8.50 -16.64
CA LYS A 238 0.01 -9.36 -16.99
C LYS A 238 -1.18 -8.50 -17.45
N THR A 239 -1.11 -8.07 -18.70
CA THR A 239 -1.99 -7.04 -19.25
C THR A 239 -3.46 -7.46 -19.33
N ASP A 240 -3.74 -8.69 -19.74
CA ASP A 240 -5.13 -9.14 -19.93
C ASP A 240 -5.85 -9.30 -18.59
N GLU A 241 -5.16 -9.85 -17.59
CA GLU A 241 -5.67 -9.94 -16.23
C GLU A 241 -5.88 -8.55 -15.61
N ALA A 242 -4.95 -7.62 -15.82
CA ALA A 242 -5.12 -6.23 -15.37
C ALA A 242 -6.39 -5.58 -15.96
N LYS A 243 -6.64 -5.75 -17.26
CA LYS A 243 -7.84 -5.22 -17.94
C LYS A 243 -9.13 -5.84 -17.40
N ASP A 244 -9.15 -7.15 -17.20
CA ASP A 244 -10.31 -7.85 -16.62
C ASP A 244 -10.65 -7.31 -15.23
N PHE A 245 -9.66 -7.17 -14.36
CA PHE A 245 -9.86 -6.64 -13.01
C PHE A 245 -10.21 -5.14 -12.97
N LEU A 246 -9.66 -4.32 -13.86
CA LEU A 246 -10.10 -2.92 -14.01
C LEU A 246 -11.56 -2.83 -14.46
N SER A 247 -11.98 -3.67 -15.40
CA SER A 247 -13.38 -3.72 -15.85
C SER A 247 -14.32 -4.06 -14.69
N LYS A 248 -13.94 -5.05 -13.86
CA LYS A 248 -14.69 -5.38 -12.63
C LYS A 248 -14.72 -4.22 -11.64
N ALA A 249 -13.60 -3.52 -11.45
CA ALA A 249 -13.54 -2.35 -10.57
C ALA A 249 -14.51 -1.24 -11.04
N VAL A 250 -14.49 -0.91 -12.34
CA VAL A 250 -15.40 0.08 -12.94
C VAL A 250 -16.87 -0.33 -12.78
N ALA A 251 -17.19 -1.62 -12.94
CA ALA A 251 -18.55 -2.12 -12.77
C ALA A 251 -19.06 -1.97 -11.33
N GLU A 252 -18.18 -2.04 -10.33
CA GLU A 252 -18.53 -1.84 -8.91
C GLU A 252 -18.64 -0.35 -8.54
N ASN A 253 -17.75 0.50 -9.09
CA ASN A 253 -17.78 1.94 -8.83
C ASN A 253 -17.27 2.75 -10.04
N PRO A 254 -18.14 3.18 -10.97
CA PRO A 254 -17.72 3.85 -12.20
C PRO A 254 -17.21 5.28 -12.01
N ASP A 255 -17.54 5.91 -10.87
CA ASP A 255 -17.17 7.30 -10.57
C ASP A 255 -15.88 7.41 -9.73
N ASP A 256 -15.23 6.27 -9.43
CA ASP A 256 -13.98 6.25 -8.66
C ASP A 256 -12.78 6.69 -9.50
N VAL A 257 -12.30 7.91 -9.21
CA VAL A 257 -11.13 8.52 -9.87
C VAL A 257 -9.88 7.65 -9.73
N SER A 258 -9.72 6.90 -8.65
CA SER A 258 -8.56 6.03 -8.47
C SER A 258 -8.52 4.87 -9.48
N ILE A 259 -9.68 4.46 -10.01
CA ILE A 259 -9.77 3.47 -11.08
C ILE A 259 -9.35 4.09 -12.42
N LEU A 260 -9.73 5.35 -12.69
CA LEU A 260 -9.24 6.09 -13.87
C LEU A 260 -7.72 6.23 -13.84
N ILE A 261 -7.14 6.52 -12.68
CA ILE A 261 -5.68 6.57 -12.50
C ILE A 261 -5.05 5.20 -12.78
N ALA A 262 -5.64 4.11 -12.27
CA ALA A 262 -5.13 2.77 -12.53
C ALA A 262 -5.21 2.38 -14.03
N GLN A 263 -6.27 2.79 -14.73
CA GLN A 263 -6.38 2.64 -16.19
C GLN A 263 -5.32 3.47 -16.92
N ALA A 264 -5.08 4.71 -16.49
CA ALA A 264 -4.04 5.56 -17.08
C ALA A 264 -2.66 4.93 -16.88
N ASN A 265 -2.35 4.43 -15.68
CA ASN A 265 -1.08 3.75 -15.40
C ASN A 265 -0.88 2.52 -16.30
N LEU A 266 -1.94 1.74 -16.54
CA LEU A 266 -1.87 0.65 -17.53
C LEU A 266 -1.60 1.17 -18.94
N ALA A 267 -2.29 2.23 -19.38
CA ALA A 267 -2.06 2.83 -20.69
C ALA A 267 -0.62 3.32 -20.86
N ALA A 268 -0.06 3.99 -19.86
CA ALA A 268 1.35 4.42 -19.85
C ALA A 268 2.32 3.23 -19.91
N LYS A 269 2.04 2.14 -19.17
CA LYS A 269 2.85 0.90 -19.21
C LYS A 269 2.86 0.24 -20.58
N LEU A 270 1.78 0.41 -21.33
CA LEU A 270 1.62 -0.06 -22.71
C LEU A 270 2.10 0.98 -23.76
N GLU A 271 2.70 2.09 -23.31
CA GLU A 271 3.11 3.22 -24.16
C GLU A 271 1.97 3.85 -24.98
N ASN A 272 0.70 3.60 -24.59
CA ASN A 272 -0.48 4.22 -25.18
C ASN A 272 -0.75 5.58 -24.55
N PHE A 273 0.12 6.54 -24.85
CA PHE A 273 0.07 7.88 -24.24
C PHE A 273 -1.13 8.73 -24.70
N GLU A 274 -1.75 8.41 -25.83
CA GLU A 274 -3.02 8.99 -26.25
C GLU A 274 -4.15 8.65 -25.26
N GLU A 275 -4.30 7.37 -24.92
CA GLU A 275 -5.29 6.92 -23.95
C GLU A 275 -4.97 7.43 -22.53
N PHE A 276 -3.69 7.37 -22.13
CA PHE A 276 -3.21 7.95 -20.87
C PHE A 276 -3.66 9.40 -20.71
N ASN A 277 -3.38 10.27 -21.69
CA ASN A 277 -3.75 11.68 -21.62
C ASN A 277 -5.27 11.87 -21.58
N SER A 278 -6.04 11.10 -22.34
CA SER A 278 -7.51 11.18 -22.31
C SER A 278 -8.08 10.83 -20.94
N LEU A 279 -7.51 9.83 -20.26
CA LEU A 279 -7.89 9.44 -18.90
C LEU A 279 -7.45 10.50 -17.89
N MET A 280 -6.21 10.98 -17.97
CA MET A 280 -5.66 11.98 -17.07
C MET A 280 -6.35 13.35 -17.20
N GLU A 281 -6.85 13.72 -18.38
CA GLU A 281 -7.69 14.92 -18.58
C GLU A 281 -9.02 14.81 -17.78
N LYS A 282 -9.55 13.60 -17.57
CA LYS A 282 -10.71 13.39 -16.67
C LYS A 282 -10.30 13.45 -15.20
N VAL A 283 -9.14 12.88 -14.85
CA VAL A 283 -8.61 12.91 -13.48
C VAL A 283 -8.36 14.35 -13.04
N VAL A 284 -7.73 15.19 -13.87
CA VAL A 284 -7.44 16.59 -13.53
C VAL A 284 -8.69 17.43 -13.34
N ALA A 285 -9.81 17.08 -13.97
CA ALA A 285 -11.08 17.76 -13.74
C ALA A 285 -11.63 17.57 -12.31
N THR A 286 -11.17 16.53 -11.61
CA THR A 286 -11.57 16.24 -10.22
C THR A 286 -10.69 16.93 -9.18
N ASP A 287 -9.45 17.26 -9.54
CA ASP A 287 -8.52 18.05 -8.73
C ASP A 287 -7.72 19.02 -9.62
N PRO A 288 -8.34 20.14 -10.04
CA PRO A 288 -7.73 21.11 -10.95
C PRO A 288 -6.64 21.96 -10.29
N THR A 289 -6.37 21.73 -9.00
CA THR A 289 -5.35 22.44 -8.22
C THR A 289 -4.11 21.62 -7.94
N ASN A 290 -4.09 20.35 -8.37
CA ASN A 290 -2.96 19.47 -8.17
C ASN A 290 -1.92 19.63 -9.30
N PRO A 291 -0.73 20.20 -9.03
CA PRO A 291 0.30 20.41 -10.04
C PRO A 291 0.84 19.10 -10.63
N GLU A 292 0.84 18.00 -9.87
CA GLU A 292 1.35 16.69 -10.31
C GLU A 292 0.54 16.12 -11.48
N LEU A 293 -0.78 16.32 -11.47
CA LEU A 293 -1.65 15.86 -12.55
C LEU A 293 -1.35 16.58 -13.86
N TYR A 294 -1.14 17.89 -13.81
CA TYR A 294 -0.72 18.68 -14.98
C TYR A 294 0.69 18.32 -15.44
N PHE A 295 1.62 18.08 -14.52
CA PHE A 295 2.95 17.59 -14.85
C PHE A 295 2.89 16.27 -15.62
N ASN A 296 2.11 15.29 -15.13
CA ASN A 296 1.93 13.99 -15.77
C ASN A 296 1.30 14.12 -17.16
N LEU A 297 0.30 14.99 -17.33
CA LEU A 297 -0.26 15.33 -18.64
C LEU A 297 0.79 15.97 -19.58
N GLY A 298 1.66 16.83 -19.06
CA GLY A 298 2.78 17.41 -19.82
C GLY A 298 3.75 16.34 -20.32
N VAL A 299 4.11 15.39 -19.46
CA VAL A 299 4.97 14.24 -19.81
C VAL A 299 4.29 13.39 -20.89
N GLY A 300 3.03 13.00 -20.70
CA GLY A 300 2.28 12.22 -21.68
C GLY A 300 2.14 12.94 -23.02
N ALA A 301 1.83 14.24 -23.01
CA ALA A 301 1.73 15.06 -24.22
C ALA A 301 3.06 15.19 -24.97
N THR A 302 4.18 15.22 -24.24
CA THR A 302 5.53 15.20 -24.83
C THR A 302 5.77 13.90 -25.59
N GLN A 303 5.41 12.75 -25.02
CA GLN A 303 5.62 11.42 -25.63
C GLN A 303 4.87 11.25 -26.96
N ILE A 304 3.68 11.85 -27.09
CA ILE A 304 2.88 11.83 -28.34
C ILE A 304 3.17 13.00 -29.28
N GLY A 305 4.24 13.78 -29.02
CA GLY A 305 4.65 14.91 -29.86
C GLY A 305 3.69 16.11 -29.87
N LYS A 306 2.74 16.19 -28.92
CA LYS A 306 1.81 17.33 -28.79
C LYS A 306 2.43 18.43 -27.94
N LEU A 307 3.51 19.03 -28.46
CA LEU A 307 4.35 19.94 -27.70
C LEU A 307 3.63 21.19 -27.18
N ASP A 308 2.71 21.77 -27.97
CA ASP A 308 1.91 22.92 -27.51
C ASP A 308 1.07 22.61 -26.26
N LYS A 309 0.44 21.43 -26.24
CA LYS A 309 -0.29 20.94 -25.05
C LYS A 309 0.69 20.66 -23.90
N ALA A 310 1.83 20.04 -24.19
CA ALA A 310 2.83 19.72 -23.18
C ALA A 310 3.31 20.98 -22.45
N PHE A 311 3.67 22.04 -23.18
CA PHE A 311 4.07 23.31 -22.59
C PHE A 311 2.95 23.93 -21.76
N SER A 312 1.71 23.99 -22.28
CA SER A 312 0.57 24.51 -21.51
C SER A 312 0.35 23.76 -20.20
N TYR A 313 0.51 22.43 -20.20
CA TYR A 313 0.40 21.62 -18.99
C TYR A 313 1.57 21.83 -18.01
N TYR A 314 2.81 21.88 -18.48
CA TYR A 314 3.95 22.20 -17.61
C TYR A 314 3.84 23.60 -17.02
N GLU A 315 3.45 24.60 -17.81
CA GLU A 315 3.20 25.97 -17.34
C GLU A 315 2.12 25.99 -16.26
N LYS A 316 1.03 25.22 -16.44
CA LYS A 316 -0.02 25.14 -15.41
C LYS A 316 0.49 24.48 -14.12
N ALA A 317 1.30 23.44 -14.23
CA ALA A 317 1.95 22.82 -13.07
C ALA A 317 2.87 23.81 -12.33
N ILE A 318 3.65 24.61 -13.08
CA ILE A 318 4.55 25.64 -12.55
C ILE A 318 3.78 26.83 -11.96
N GLU A 319 2.62 27.20 -12.51
CA GLU A 319 1.73 28.23 -11.95
C GLU A 319 1.19 27.80 -10.58
N LEU A 320 0.72 26.56 -10.48
CA LEU A 320 0.19 25.98 -9.24
C LEU A 320 1.29 25.73 -8.20
N LYS A 321 2.49 25.37 -8.64
CA LYS A 321 3.66 25.14 -7.79
C LYS A 321 4.92 25.75 -8.43
N PRO A 322 5.26 27.01 -8.10
CA PRO A 322 6.39 27.71 -8.70
C PRO A 322 7.76 27.07 -8.45
N ASP A 323 7.90 26.25 -7.43
CA ASP A 323 9.11 25.48 -7.11
C ASP A 323 9.02 24.02 -7.56
N TYR A 324 8.13 23.68 -8.50
CA TYR A 324 8.01 22.31 -9.00
C TYR A 324 9.17 21.94 -9.92
N ARG A 325 10.25 21.46 -9.32
CA ARG A 325 11.51 21.13 -9.99
C ARG A 325 11.33 20.25 -11.23
N ASP A 326 10.58 19.16 -11.13
CA ASP A 326 10.41 18.24 -12.27
C ASP A 326 9.70 18.91 -13.45
N ALA A 327 8.68 19.75 -13.20
CA ALA A 327 8.00 20.50 -14.25
C ALA A 327 8.92 21.55 -14.90
N LEU A 328 9.70 22.29 -14.10
CA LEU A 328 10.70 23.25 -14.60
C LEU A 328 11.74 22.55 -15.48
N MET A 329 12.23 21.39 -15.05
CA MET A 329 13.20 20.58 -15.77
C MET A 329 12.66 20.04 -17.08
N ASN A 330 11.49 19.40 -17.05
CA ASN A 330 10.91 18.82 -18.25
C ASN A 330 10.50 19.91 -19.26
N TYR A 331 10.00 21.07 -18.80
CA TYR A 331 9.80 22.22 -19.67
C TYR A 331 11.10 22.62 -20.38
N ALA A 332 12.19 22.83 -19.62
CA ALA A 332 13.49 23.21 -20.15
C ALA A 332 14.05 22.18 -21.14
N ILE A 333 13.98 20.89 -20.81
CA ILE A 333 14.48 19.80 -21.66
C ILE A 333 13.69 19.73 -22.97
N VAL A 334 12.36 19.77 -22.91
CA VAL A 334 11.50 19.73 -24.11
C VAL A 334 11.76 20.95 -24.99
N LYS A 335 11.91 22.13 -24.39
CA LYS A 335 12.23 23.36 -25.12
C LYS A 335 13.61 23.31 -25.78
N LEU A 336 14.64 22.81 -25.09
CA LEU A 336 15.97 22.60 -25.68
C LEU A 336 15.96 21.55 -26.80
N GLY A 337 15.08 20.54 -26.73
CA GLY A 337 14.88 19.58 -27.82
C GLY A 337 14.48 20.23 -29.15
N LEU A 338 13.81 21.39 -29.12
CA LEU A 338 13.44 22.15 -30.32
C LEU A 338 14.66 22.76 -31.04
N GLU A 339 15.78 22.95 -30.34
CA GLU A 339 17.03 23.46 -30.94
C GLU A 339 17.47 22.59 -32.13
N LYS A 340 17.24 21.28 -32.04
CA LYS A 340 17.62 20.34 -33.10
C LYS A 340 17.03 20.75 -34.45
N GLY A 341 15.75 21.13 -34.50
CA GLY A 341 15.10 21.56 -35.74
C GLY A 341 15.74 22.83 -36.32
N ILE A 342 16.06 23.79 -35.45
CA ILE A 342 16.73 25.04 -35.82
C ILE A 342 18.11 24.73 -36.42
N VAL A 343 18.91 23.90 -35.74
CA VAL A 343 20.27 23.53 -36.18
C VAL A 343 20.24 22.69 -37.46
N ASP A 344 19.31 21.75 -37.59
CA ASP A 344 19.14 20.94 -38.79
C ASP A 344 18.77 21.82 -40.00
N GLU A 345 17.91 22.84 -39.82
CA GLU A 345 17.61 23.83 -40.85
C GLU A 345 18.84 24.68 -41.19
N MET A 346 19.55 25.23 -40.19
CA MET A 346 20.78 26.02 -40.39
C MET A 346 21.83 25.27 -41.22
N ASN A 347 22.02 23.98 -40.95
CA ASN A 347 22.98 23.12 -41.65
C ASN A 347 22.57 22.79 -43.09
N SER A 348 21.29 22.94 -43.43
CA SER A 348 20.76 22.67 -44.77
C SER A 348 20.85 23.88 -45.72
N LEU A 349 21.17 25.07 -45.20
CA LEU A 349 21.20 26.31 -45.96
C LEU A 349 22.39 26.38 -46.93
N GLY A 350 22.15 27.02 -48.08
CA GLY A 350 23.17 27.31 -49.08
C GLY A 350 23.98 28.57 -48.76
N THR A 351 24.55 29.19 -49.79
CA THR A 351 25.39 30.41 -49.66
C THR A 351 24.77 31.64 -50.33
N SER A 352 23.49 31.57 -50.72
CA SER A 352 22.81 32.72 -51.33
C SER A 352 22.58 33.84 -50.31
N SER A 353 22.29 35.05 -50.79
CA SER A 353 21.94 36.16 -49.90
C SER A 353 20.68 35.86 -49.06
N ALA A 354 19.74 35.07 -49.58
CA ALA A 354 18.55 34.67 -48.85
C ALA A 354 18.87 33.63 -47.77
N ASP A 355 19.74 32.66 -48.09
CA ASP A 355 20.22 31.66 -47.11
C ASP A 355 20.95 32.32 -45.95
N ASN A 356 21.82 33.30 -46.23
CA ASN A 356 22.54 34.05 -45.20
C ASN A 356 21.57 34.84 -44.29
N ALA A 357 20.51 35.41 -44.85
CA ALA A 357 19.48 36.10 -44.06
C ALA A 357 18.72 35.11 -43.16
N ARG A 358 18.29 33.97 -43.70
CA ARG A 358 17.61 32.92 -42.93
C ARG A 358 18.49 32.34 -41.83
N TYR A 359 19.79 32.20 -42.07
CA TYR A 359 20.76 31.74 -41.07
C TYR A 359 20.83 32.68 -39.86
N GLU A 360 20.86 34.01 -40.08
CA GLU A 360 20.88 34.97 -38.97
C GLU A 360 19.54 34.99 -38.21
N GLU A 361 18.40 34.81 -38.89
CA GLU A 361 17.09 34.61 -38.23
C GLU A 361 17.10 33.38 -37.32
N LEU A 362 17.52 32.22 -37.83
CA LEU A 362 17.58 30.97 -37.06
C LEU A 362 18.54 31.06 -35.88
N LYS A 363 19.65 31.80 -36.03
CA LYS A 363 20.59 32.08 -34.94
C LYS A 363 19.96 32.96 -33.86
N GLU A 364 19.12 33.93 -34.23
CA GLU A 364 18.35 34.73 -33.27
C GLU A 364 17.28 33.87 -32.58
N GLU A 365 16.53 33.06 -33.32
CA GLU A 365 15.55 32.10 -32.79
C GLU A 365 16.21 31.15 -31.76
N ARG A 366 17.35 30.55 -32.09
CA ARG A 366 18.16 29.70 -31.20
C ARG A 366 18.59 30.44 -29.93
N THR A 367 19.04 31.69 -30.09
CA THR A 367 19.45 32.54 -28.96
C THR A 367 18.29 32.85 -28.02
N ASN A 368 17.13 33.17 -28.58
CA ASN A 368 15.92 33.47 -27.81
C ASN A 368 15.40 32.23 -27.08
N LEU A 369 15.48 31.06 -27.70
CA LEU A 369 15.18 29.78 -27.07
C LEU A 369 16.05 29.57 -25.82
N PHE A 370 17.37 29.80 -25.90
CA PHE A 370 18.24 29.68 -24.72
C PHE A 370 17.90 30.68 -23.62
N LYS A 371 17.61 31.93 -23.98
CA LYS A 371 17.18 32.96 -23.02
C LYS A 371 15.89 32.58 -22.30
N GLU A 372 14.95 31.94 -23.01
CA GLU A 372 13.70 31.46 -22.42
C GLU A 372 13.94 30.31 -21.44
N VAL A 373 14.85 29.39 -21.75
CA VAL A 373 15.12 28.19 -20.94
C VAL A 373 15.90 28.49 -19.66
N VAL A 374 16.87 29.42 -19.71
CA VAL A 374 17.78 29.72 -18.59
C VAL A 374 17.05 29.95 -17.25
N PRO A 375 15.99 30.79 -17.17
CA PRO A 375 15.26 31.00 -15.92
C PRO A 375 14.64 29.74 -15.31
N TYR A 376 14.20 28.79 -16.14
CA TYR A 376 13.61 27.53 -15.66
C TYR A 376 14.69 26.61 -15.06
N LEU A 377 15.86 26.52 -15.69
CA LEU A 377 16.99 25.76 -15.16
C LEU A 377 17.58 26.40 -13.90
N GLU A 378 17.74 27.73 -13.87
CA GLU A 378 18.16 28.48 -12.69
C GLU A 378 17.23 28.18 -11.49
N ARG A 379 15.91 28.23 -11.71
CA ARG A 379 14.91 27.89 -10.69
C ARG A 379 15.00 26.43 -10.27
N ALA A 380 15.05 25.48 -11.21
CA ALA A 380 15.13 24.05 -10.90
C ALA A 380 16.35 23.69 -10.03
N ILE A 381 17.50 24.31 -10.31
CA ILE A 381 18.74 24.13 -9.53
C ILE A 381 18.63 24.75 -8.13
N ALA A 382 17.78 25.76 -7.94
CA ALA A 382 17.60 26.44 -6.66
C ALA A 382 16.66 25.70 -5.69
N VAL A 383 15.77 24.83 -6.18
CA VAL A 383 14.73 24.15 -5.36
C VAL A 383 15.32 23.09 -4.42
N GLU A 384 16.34 22.34 -4.84
CA GLU A 384 16.83 21.17 -4.09
C GLU A 384 18.33 21.23 -3.80
N THR A 385 18.68 21.11 -2.51
CA THR A 385 20.06 21.12 -2.02
C THR A 385 20.66 19.73 -1.81
N GLU A 386 19.85 18.65 -1.87
CA GLU A 386 20.28 17.27 -1.59
C GLU A 386 20.41 16.38 -2.84
N VAL A 387 19.97 16.84 -4.01
CA VAL A 387 20.11 16.12 -5.28
C VAL A 387 21.37 16.60 -6.01
N ASP A 388 22.17 15.65 -6.52
CA ASP A 388 23.28 15.97 -7.42
C ASP A 388 22.74 16.65 -8.70
N ASN A 389 22.88 17.97 -8.73
CA ASN A 389 22.47 18.82 -9.83
C ASN A 389 23.56 18.96 -10.90
N THR A 390 24.67 18.23 -10.82
CA THR A 390 25.84 18.41 -11.68
C THR A 390 25.50 18.42 -13.17
N ASN A 391 24.64 17.52 -13.63
CA ASN A 391 24.25 17.46 -15.04
C ASN A 391 23.44 18.70 -15.47
N LEU A 392 22.48 19.14 -14.66
CA LEU A 392 21.72 20.36 -14.91
C LEU A 392 22.61 21.59 -14.89
N MET A 393 23.52 21.68 -13.92
CA MET A 393 24.47 22.78 -13.82
C MET A 393 25.39 22.83 -15.03
N LYS A 394 25.90 21.68 -15.51
CA LYS A 394 26.69 21.59 -16.75
C LYS A 394 25.88 22.03 -17.97
N GLN A 395 24.61 21.66 -18.06
CA GLN A 395 23.73 22.10 -19.14
C GLN A 395 23.51 23.62 -19.10
N LEU A 396 23.22 24.18 -17.92
CA LEU A 396 23.08 25.63 -17.73
C LEU A 396 24.38 26.39 -18.01
N MET A 397 25.54 25.83 -17.63
CA MET A 397 26.85 26.37 -18.00
C MET A 397 27.02 26.46 -19.53
N SER A 398 26.65 25.41 -20.27
CA SER A 398 26.69 25.43 -21.73
C SER A 398 25.85 26.58 -22.30
N LEU A 399 24.64 26.80 -21.76
CA LEU A 399 23.78 27.91 -22.16
C LEU A 399 24.39 29.27 -21.84
N TYR A 400 24.97 29.46 -20.65
CA TYR A 400 25.67 30.70 -20.32
C TYR A 400 26.82 31.00 -21.27
N SER A 401 27.63 29.99 -21.60
CA SER A 401 28.72 30.16 -22.57
C SER A 401 28.21 30.60 -23.94
N GLN A 402 27.10 30.00 -24.42
CA GLN A 402 26.51 30.34 -25.71
C GLN A 402 25.83 31.72 -25.73
N LEU A 403 25.36 32.19 -24.57
CA LEU A 403 24.76 33.52 -24.39
C LEU A 403 25.79 34.62 -24.07
N GLY A 404 27.06 34.28 -23.87
CA GLY A 404 28.10 35.24 -23.46
C GLY A 404 27.98 35.68 -21.99
N GLU A 405 27.30 34.89 -21.15
CA GLU A 405 27.10 35.15 -19.72
C GLU A 405 28.29 34.65 -18.89
N ASP A 406 29.50 35.13 -19.21
CA ASP A 406 30.77 34.62 -18.66
C ASP A 406 30.82 34.64 -17.12
N ALA A 407 30.29 35.69 -16.50
CA ALA A 407 30.25 35.82 -15.04
C ALA A 407 29.40 34.71 -14.40
N LYS A 408 28.22 34.42 -14.99
CA LYS A 408 27.34 33.34 -14.51
C LYS A 408 27.94 31.97 -14.78
N TYR A 409 28.60 31.79 -15.93
CA TYR A 409 29.34 30.56 -16.26
C TYR A 409 30.42 30.26 -15.22
N GLN A 410 31.30 31.22 -14.91
CA GLN A 410 32.39 31.01 -13.96
C GLN A 410 31.88 30.76 -12.53
N ALA A 411 30.83 31.48 -12.11
CA ALA A 411 30.21 31.26 -10.80
C ALA A 411 29.64 29.84 -10.67
N LEU A 412 28.95 29.36 -11.70
CA LEU A 412 28.37 28.01 -11.70
C LEU A 412 29.45 26.93 -11.82
N LYS A 413 30.49 27.17 -12.62
CA LYS A 413 31.66 26.27 -12.73
C LYS A 413 32.34 26.04 -11.39
N ALA A 414 32.61 27.11 -10.64
CA ALA A 414 33.22 27.02 -9.31
C ALA A 414 32.35 26.22 -8.33
N LYS A 415 31.01 26.35 -8.44
CA LYS A 415 30.07 25.57 -7.63
C LYS A 415 30.16 24.07 -7.96
N VAL A 416 30.21 23.71 -9.24
CA VAL A 416 30.33 22.31 -9.69
C VAL A 416 31.67 21.69 -9.29
N GLU A 417 32.77 22.44 -9.37
CA GLU A 417 34.11 21.96 -8.97
C GLU A 417 34.29 21.79 -7.45
N GLY A 418 33.41 22.42 -6.65
CA GLY A 418 33.42 22.34 -5.18
C GLY A 418 32.46 21.32 -4.57
N MET A 419 31.67 20.62 -5.37
CA MET A 419 30.84 19.46 -4.97
C MET A 419 31.65 18.18 -5.04
#